data_AF-A0A955CDZ8-F1
#
_entry.id   AF-A0A955CDZ8-F1
#
_cell.length_a   1.000
_cell.length_b   1.000
_cell.length_c   1.000
_cell.angle_alpha   90.00
_cell.angle_beta   90.00
_cell.angle_gamma   90.00
#
_symmetry.space_group_name_H-M   'P 1'
#
loop_
_entity.id
_entity.type
_entity.pdbx_description
1 polymer ?
#
loop_
_entity_poly.entity_id
_entity_poly.type
_entity_poly.pdbx_seq_one_letter_code
_entity_poly.pdbx_strand_id
1 'polypeptide(L)'
;MRFKLFLTSPESNILFENLANLVVIFAVPVALRQYLRKSRSEQREHEQAVYDALDDKYLEFQQFCIAHPELDIADTPHDASLKSTTSSEEKILRQRQELAAFSMLTSLFERAFLMYTDERSVTPGNRFSNALRRITSFVQGGRRPSATLSNQWAGWENYIKNFCKRQNFRQAFSETAHTYDKDFADYLNDIISPPRDQA
;
A
#
# COMPACT_ATOMS: atom_id res chain seq x y z
N MET A 1 35.78 16.85 -55.28
CA MET A 1 34.67 17.75 -55.66
C MET A 1 33.48 17.06 -56.36
N ARG A 2 33.43 15.72 -56.46
CA ARG A 2 32.31 14.98 -57.12
C ARG A 2 31.22 14.47 -56.17
N PHE A 3 31.51 14.29 -54.89
CA PHE A 3 30.53 13.87 -53.87
C PHE A 3 29.47 14.96 -53.56
N LYS A 4 29.87 16.24 -53.60
CA LYS A 4 28.96 17.38 -53.37
C LYS A 4 27.95 17.59 -54.50
N LEU A 5 28.23 17.14 -55.72
CA LEU A 5 27.29 17.25 -56.85
C LEU A 5 26.26 16.11 -56.88
N PHE A 6 26.59 14.94 -56.33
CA PHE A 6 25.67 13.80 -56.27
C PHE A 6 24.59 13.96 -55.20
N LEU A 7 24.90 14.67 -54.10
CA LEU A 7 23.96 14.91 -52.99
C LEU A 7 22.91 15.98 -53.28
N THR A 8 23.13 16.84 -54.28
CA THR A 8 22.24 17.98 -54.62
C THR A 8 21.52 17.79 -55.95
N SER A 9 21.50 16.56 -56.47
CA SER A 9 20.73 16.24 -57.67
C SER A 9 19.23 16.10 -57.33
N PRO A 10 18.31 16.47 -58.23
CA PRO A 10 16.87 16.32 -57.97
C PRO A 10 16.47 14.87 -57.66
N GLU A 11 17.13 13.89 -58.28
CA GLU A 11 16.95 12.45 -58.00
C GLU A 11 17.36 12.06 -56.58
N SER A 12 18.48 12.60 -56.07
CA SER A 12 18.93 12.30 -54.70
C SER A 12 17.98 12.86 -53.65
N ASN A 13 17.35 14.00 -53.89
CA ASN A 13 16.36 14.58 -52.97
C ASN A 13 15.14 13.67 -52.80
N ILE A 14 14.64 13.08 -53.89
CA ILE A 14 13.52 12.13 -53.86
C ILE A 14 13.91 10.85 -53.10
N LEU A 15 15.14 10.36 -53.29
CA LEU A 15 15.65 9.22 -52.54
C LEU A 15 15.75 9.52 -51.04
N PHE A 16 16.21 10.71 -50.66
CA PHE A 16 16.27 11.14 -49.26
C PHE A 16 14.88 11.30 -48.64
N GLU A 17 13.91 11.83 -49.39
CA GLU A 17 12.53 11.99 -48.94
C GLU A 17 11.84 10.63 -48.72
N ASN A 18 12.02 9.68 -49.63
CA ASN A 18 11.53 8.31 -49.47
C ASN A 18 12.20 7.58 -48.29
N LEU A 19 13.49 7.81 -48.07
CA LEU A 19 14.22 7.30 -46.90
C LEU A 19 13.67 7.88 -45.59
N ALA A 20 13.43 9.20 -45.54
CA ALA A 20 12.85 9.86 -44.38
C ALA A 20 11.44 9.30 -44.08
N ASN A 21 10.62 9.11 -45.11
CA ASN A 21 9.29 8.52 -44.98
C ASN A 21 9.34 7.08 -44.44
N LEU A 22 10.27 6.25 -44.92
CA LEU A 22 10.46 4.89 -44.40
C LEU A 22 10.87 4.90 -42.93
N VAL A 23 11.77 5.78 -42.52
CA VAL A 23 12.20 5.90 -41.11
C VAL A 23 11.00 6.22 -40.21
N VAL A 24 10.11 7.12 -40.60
CA VAL A 24 8.91 7.45 -39.80
C VAL A 24 7.97 6.25 -39.67
N ILE A 25 7.75 5.51 -40.77
CA ILE A 25 6.89 4.31 -40.80
C ILE A 25 7.39 3.25 -39.81
N PHE A 26 8.70 3.11 -39.63
CA PHE A 26 9.28 2.15 -38.68
C PHE A 26 9.47 2.73 -37.26
N ALA A 27 9.78 4.02 -37.14
CA ALA A 27 10.04 4.67 -35.85
C ALA A 27 8.78 4.74 -34.98
N VAL A 28 7.62 5.06 -35.56
CA VAL A 28 6.36 5.22 -34.81
C VAL A 28 5.91 3.89 -34.18
N PRO A 29 5.85 2.75 -34.90
CA PRO A 29 5.51 1.46 -34.28
C PRO A 29 6.52 0.98 -33.23
N VAL A 30 7.82 1.28 -33.42
CA VAL A 30 8.86 0.94 -32.43
C VAL A 30 8.69 1.77 -31.17
N ALA A 31 8.48 3.09 -31.30
CA ALA A 31 8.23 3.99 -30.18
C ALA A 31 6.94 3.59 -29.44
N LEU A 32 5.86 3.29 -30.17
CA LEU A 32 4.60 2.83 -29.58
C LEU A 32 4.78 1.49 -28.85
N ARG A 33 5.53 0.54 -29.43
CA ARG A 33 5.83 -0.74 -28.77
C ARG A 33 6.65 -0.54 -27.49
N GLN A 34 7.64 0.37 -27.51
CA GLN A 34 8.42 0.70 -26.31
C GLN A 34 7.56 1.37 -25.25
N TYR A 35 6.71 2.32 -25.63
CA TYR A 35 5.76 2.98 -24.74
C TYR A 35 4.80 1.98 -24.08
N LEU A 36 4.21 1.08 -24.87
CA LEU A 36 3.31 0.04 -24.37
C LEU A 36 4.01 -1.00 -23.47
N ARG A 37 5.29 -1.31 -23.72
CA ARG A 37 6.09 -2.19 -22.85
C ARG A 37 6.48 -1.49 -21.55
N LYS A 38 6.90 -0.24 -21.63
CA LYS A 38 7.31 0.57 -20.47
C LYS A 38 6.16 0.75 -19.49
N SER A 39 4.95 1.05 -19.99
CA SER A 39 3.75 1.18 -19.15
C SER A 39 3.39 -0.10 -18.38
N ARG A 40 3.77 -1.29 -18.87
CA ARG A 40 3.59 -2.55 -18.12
C ARG A 40 4.69 -2.80 -17.09
N SER A 41 5.90 -2.28 -17.31
CA SER A 41 7.01 -2.36 -16.34
C SER A 41 6.80 -1.40 -15.19
N GLU A 42 6.42 -0.16 -15.50
CA GLU A 42 6.09 0.89 -14.52
C GLU A 42 5.06 0.42 -13.50
N GLN A 43 4.08 -0.38 -13.93
CA GLN A 43 3.09 -0.98 -13.03
C GLN A 43 3.72 -1.94 -12.02
N ARG A 44 4.61 -2.84 -12.47
CA ARG A 44 5.27 -3.81 -11.58
C ARG A 44 6.25 -3.14 -10.63
N GLU A 45 6.99 -2.15 -11.14
CA GLU A 45 7.93 -1.36 -10.36
C GLU A 45 7.19 -0.53 -9.29
N HIS A 46 6.04 0.05 -9.62
CA HIS A 46 5.21 0.76 -8.65
C HIS A 46 4.61 -0.20 -7.61
N GLU A 47 4.02 -1.31 -8.04
CA GLU A 47 3.50 -2.35 -7.14
C GLU A 47 4.61 -2.82 -6.18
N GLN A 48 5.80 -3.10 -6.70
CA GLN A 48 6.96 -3.53 -5.90
C GLN A 48 7.45 -2.43 -4.94
N ALA A 49 7.58 -1.19 -5.40
CA ALA A 49 7.99 -0.08 -4.54
C ALA A 49 7.00 0.18 -3.38
N VAL A 50 5.70 -0.06 -3.60
CA VAL A 50 4.69 0.04 -2.54
C VAL A 50 4.82 -1.11 -1.54
N TYR A 51 5.06 -2.35 -1.99
CA TYR A 51 5.37 -3.47 -1.08
C TYR A 51 6.61 -3.19 -0.26
N ASP A 52 7.72 -2.81 -0.91
CA ASP A 52 9.00 -2.56 -0.25
C ASP A 52 8.82 -1.50 0.85
N ALA A 53 8.06 -0.45 0.59
CA ALA A 53 7.87 0.62 1.57
C ALA A 53 6.94 0.27 2.75
N LEU A 54 6.02 -0.70 2.58
CA LEU A 54 5.26 -1.28 3.69
C LEU A 54 6.13 -2.28 4.48
N ASP A 55 6.92 -3.08 3.76
CA ASP A 55 7.80 -4.10 4.32
C ASP A 55 8.86 -3.48 5.24
N ASP A 56 9.50 -2.38 4.82
CA ASP A 56 10.46 -1.65 5.64
C ASP A 56 9.89 -1.28 7.02
N LYS A 57 8.66 -0.75 7.04
CA LYS A 57 7.98 -0.37 8.30
C LYS A 57 7.54 -1.56 9.13
N TYR A 58 7.17 -2.65 8.47
CA TYR A 58 6.88 -3.90 9.13
C TYR A 58 8.13 -4.52 9.78
N LEU A 59 9.27 -4.51 9.08
CA LEU A 59 10.55 -4.99 9.59
C LEU A 59 11.02 -4.17 10.80
N GLU A 60 10.87 -2.84 10.77
CA GLU A 60 11.14 -1.98 11.93
C GLU A 60 10.30 -2.38 13.16
N PHE A 61 9.00 -2.63 12.97
CA PHE A 61 8.12 -3.08 14.06
C PHE A 61 8.50 -4.48 14.58
N GLN A 62 8.83 -5.42 13.70
CA GLN A 62 9.26 -6.78 14.06
C GLN A 62 10.58 -6.75 14.86
N GLN A 63 11.54 -5.94 14.42
CA GLN A 63 12.80 -5.74 15.16
C GLN A 63 12.53 -5.15 16.55
N PHE A 64 11.61 -4.20 16.66
CA PHE A 64 11.21 -3.63 17.95
C PHE A 64 10.58 -4.70 18.87
N CYS A 65 9.72 -5.57 18.34
CA CYS A 65 9.13 -6.68 19.11
C CYS A 65 10.18 -7.66 19.61
N ILE A 66 11.20 -7.97 18.81
CA ILE A 66 12.31 -8.85 19.18
C ILE A 66 13.20 -8.20 20.25
N ALA A 67 13.41 -6.88 20.17
CA ALA A 67 14.19 -6.13 21.15
C ALA A 67 13.46 -5.98 22.49
N HIS A 68 12.13 -6.04 22.49
CA HIS A 68 11.26 -5.81 23.65
C HIS A 68 10.25 -6.95 23.88
N PRO A 69 10.69 -8.19 24.11
CA PRO A 69 9.80 -9.33 24.30
C PRO A 69 8.88 -9.19 25.52
N GLU A 70 9.25 -8.38 26.52
CA GLU A 70 8.50 -8.10 27.74
C GLU A 70 7.20 -7.29 27.52
N LEU A 71 7.07 -6.62 26.38
CA LEU A 71 5.93 -5.76 26.09
C LEU A 71 4.69 -6.54 25.60
N ASP A 72 4.85 -7.82 25.22
CA ASP A 72 3.79 -8.62 24.60
C ASP A 72 3.07 -7.84 23.48
N ILE A 73 3.84 -7.32 22.53
CA ILE A 73 3.37 -6.55 21.37
C ILE A 73 3.47 -7.30 20.05
N ALA A 74 4.20 -8.42 20.03
CA ALA A 74 4.35 -9.29 18.86
C ALA A 74 3.00 -9.90 18.45
N ASP A 75 2.89 -10.32 17.19
CA ASP A 75 1.70 -10.94 16.60
C ASP A 75 1.26 -12.24 17.29
N THR A 76 2.21 -13.01 17.82
CA THR A 76 1.93 -14.14 18.71
C THR A 76 1.85 -13.65 20.15
N PRO A 77 0.68 -13.69 20.80
CA PRO A 77 0.56 -13.32 22.20
C PRO A 77 1.47 -14.24 23.02
N HIS A 78 2.42 -13.66 23.74
CA HIS A 78 3.19 -14.38 24.73
C HIS A 78 2.47 -14.21 26.06
N ASP A 79 2.22 -15.31 26.78
CA ASP A 79 1.70 -15.24 28.15
C ASP A 79 2.81 -14.78 29.10
N ALA A 80 3.29 -13.56 28.86
CA ALA A 80 4.20 -12.81 29.72
C ALA A 80 3.45 -12.25 30.95
N SER A 81 2.32 -12.86 31.33
CA SER A 81 1.73 -12.71 32.68
C SER A 81 2.72 -13.14 33.77
N LEU A 82 3.82 -13.81 33.40
CA LEU A 82 4.94 -14.11 34.27
C LEU A 82 5.75 -12.85 34.65
N LYS A 83 5.30 -12.26 35.76
CA LYS A 83 6.03 -11.47 36.77
C LYS A 83 6.30 -10.01 36.37
N SER A 84 5.79 -9.00 37.06
CA SER A 84 6.22 -8.63 38.43
C SER A 84 5.53 -7.30 38.79
N THR A 85 5.10 -7.07 40.03
CA THR A 85 5.81 -6.22 41.03
C THR A 85 6.90 -5.28 40.47
N THR A 86 6.61 -4.52 39.41
CA THR A 86 7.47 -3.44 38.89
C THR A 86 7.18 -2.11 39.57
N SER A 87 8.22 -1.29 39.72
CA SER A 87 8.16 0.07 40.23
C SER A 87 7.20 0.92 39.37
N SER A 88 6.56 1.94 39.97
CA SER A 88 5.66 2.86 39.24
C SER A 88 6.34 3.50 38.02
N GLU A 89 7.65 3.74 38.07
CA GLU A 89 8.43 4.32 36.96
C GLU A 89 8.61 3.34 35.79
N GLU A 90 8.89 2.06 36.07
CA GLU A 90 9.06 1.02 35.05
C GLU A 90 7.76 0.77 34.28
N LYS A 91 6.61 0.84 34.97
CA LYS A 91 5.29 0.72 34.34
C LYS A 91 5.02 1.86 33.36
N ILE A 92 5.40 3.10 33.72
CA ILE A 92 5.23 4.27 32.84
C ILE A 92 6.10 4.13 31.59
N LEU A 93 7.35 3.69 31.74
CA LEU A 93 8.25 3.47 30.61
C LEU A 93 7.71 2.35 29.69
N ARG A 94 7.26 1.24 30.27
CA ARG A 94 6.64 0.11 29.57
C ARG A 94 5.44 0.57 28.74
N GLN A 95 4.53 1.34 29.35
CA GLN A 95 3.36 1.88 28.66
C GLN A 95 3.75 2.81 27.50
N ARG A 96 4.77 3.67 27.69
CA ARG A 96 5.25 4.55 26.60
C ARG A 96 5.84 3.78 25.43
N GLN A 97 6.59 2.71 25.70
CA GLN A 97 7.14 1.84 24.66
C GLN A 97 6.04 1.06 23.93
N GLU A 98 5.04 0.53 24.65
CA GLU A 98 3.87 -0.11 24.04
C GLU A 98 3.10 0.86 23.15
N LEU A 99 2.84 2.08 23.62
CA LEU A 99 2.18 3.12 22.83
C LEU A 99 2.96 3.45 21.56
N ALA A 100 4.28 3.61 21.65
CA ALA A 100 5.12 3.87 20.49
C ALA A 100 5.09 2.70 19.48
N ALA A 101 5.17 1.46 19.96
CA ALA A 101 5.11 0.26 19.13
C ALA A 101 3.76 0.12 18.41
N PHE A 102 2.66 0.32 19.14
CA PHE A 102 1.33 0.26 18.54
C PHE A 102 1.04 1.45 17.64
N SER A 103 1.63 2.62 17.89
CA SER A 103 1.59 3.75 16.96
C SER A 103 2.28 3.40 15.64
N MET A 104 3.47 2.77 15.68
CA MET A 104 4.16 2.26 14.48
C MET A 104 3.29 1.24 13.72
N LEU A 105 2.71 0.27 14.44
CA LEU A 105 1.84 -0.75 13.83
C LEU A 105 0.57 -0.15 13.23
N THR A 106 -0.03 0.83 13.90
CA THR A 106 -1.25 1.50 13.42
C THR A 106 -0.95 2.36 12.19
N SER A 107 0.22 3.02 12.11
CA SER A 107 0.67 3.71 10.90
C SER A 107 0.90 2.75 9.72
N LEU A 108 1.41 1.54 9.99
CA LEU A 108 1.52 0.49 8.96
C LEU A 108 0.13 0.07 8.45
N PHE A 109 -0.83 -0.11 9.35
CA PHE A 109 -2.22 -0.41 8.99
C PHE A 109 -2.88 0.71 8.19
N GLU A 110 -2.68 1.96 8.57
CA GLU A 110 -3.20 3.12 7.83
C GLU A 110 -2.64 3.15 6.41
N ARG A 111 -1.32 2.94 6.26
CA ARG A 111 -0.69 2.92 4.93
C ARG A 111 -1.18 1.76 4.07
N ALA A 112 -1.38 0.58 4.65
CA ALA A 112 -2.01 -0.54 3.97
C ALA A 112 -3.45 -0.19 3.58
N PHE A 113 -4.26 0.36 4.50
CA PHE A 113 -5.62 0.80 4.24
C PHE A 113 -5.69 1.80 3.08
N LEU A 114 -4.89 2.87 3.12
CA LEU A 114 -4.80 3.88 2.06
C LEU A 114 -4.39 3.26 0.72
N MET A 115 -3.42 2.35 0.69
CA MET A 115 -3.04 1.66 -0.55
C MET A 115 -4.24 0.95 -1.22
N TYR A 116 -5.09 0.29 -0.44
CA TYR A 116 -6.22 -0.48 -0.97
C TYR A 116 -7.51 0.34 -1.12
N THR A 117 -7.60 1.54 -0.51
CA THR A 117 -8.73 2.46 -0.69
C THR A 117 -8.49 3.52 -1.77
N ASP A 118 -7.25 3.99 -1.95
CA ASP A 118 -6.86 5.04 -2.90
C ASP A 118 -6.85 4.56 -4.36
N GLU A 119 -7.02 3.26 -4.62
CA GLU A 119 -7.19 2.78 -6.01
C GLU A 119 -8.43 3.35 -6.71
N ARG A 120 -9.40 3.97 -5.99
CA ARG A 120 -10.45 4.82 -6.59
C ARG A 120 -10.97 5.90 -5.62
N SER A 121 -10.76 7.15 -6.02
CA SER A 121 -11.34 8.37 -5.45
C SER A 121 -12.81 8.29 -4.98
N VAL A 122 -13.05 8.75 -3.76
CA VAL A 122 -14.21 9.53 -3.26
C VAL A 122 -15.62 8.95 -3.50
N THR A 123 -16.27 8.51 -2.43
CA THR A 123 -17.72 8.74 -2.24
C THR A 123 -18.02 8.93 -0.76
N PRO A 124 -18.50 10.10 -0.31
CA PRO A 124 -18.89 10.29 1.08
C PRO A 124 -20.26 9.65 1.32
N GLY A 125 -20.35 8.87 2.39
CA GLY A 125 -21.64 8.44 2.94
C GLY A 125 -22.31 7.28 2.22
N ASN A 126 -21.75 6.08 2.34
CA ASN A 126 -22.52 4.89 2.73
C ASN A 126 -21.62 3.65 2.87
N ARG A 127 -21.28 3.36 4.13
CA ARG A 127 -21.07 2.04 4.73
C ARG A 127 -20.09 1.10 4.02
N PHE A 128 -18.92 0.95 4.64
CA PHE A 128 -17.90 -0.09 4.44
C PHE A 128 -18.46 -1.52 4.24
N SER A 129 -19.69 -1.81 4.70
CA SER A 129 -20.36 -3.11 4.50
C SER A 129 -20.79 -3.43 3.05
N ASN A 130 -20.78 -2.45 2.14
CA ASN A 130 -21.00 -2.68 0.71
C ASN A 130 -19.75 -2.42 -0.16
N ALA A 131 -18.67 -1.87 0.40
CA ALA A 131 -17.45 -1.53 -0.34
C ALA A 131 -16.68 -2.79 -0.77
N LEU A 132 -16.46 -3.74 0.16
CA LEU A 132 -15.83 -5.04 -0.15
C LEU A 132 -16.71 -5.93 -1.04
N ARG A 133 -18.04 -5.78 -0.97
CA ARG A 133 -18.99 -6.48 -1.86
C ARG A 133 -19.02 -5.89 -3.28
N ARG A 134 -18.58 -4.64 -3.47
CA ARG A 134 -18.50 -3.95 -4.78
C ARG A 134 -17.10 -3.98 -5.41
N ILE A 135 -16.04 -4.17 -4.63
CA ILE A 135 -14.67 -4.43 -5.13
C ILE A 135 -14.64 -5.71 -5.99
N THR A 136 -15.53 -6.67 -5.72
CA THR A 136 -15.70 -7.88 -6.55
C THR A 136 -16.79 -7.77 -7.63
N SER A 137 -17.68 -6.77 -7.60
CA SER A 137 -18.90 -6.80 -8.45
C SER A 137 -19.24 -5.54 -9.25
N PHE A 138 -18.51 -4.43 -9.16
CA PHE A 138 -18.82 -3.23 -9.98
C PHE A 138 -17.59 -2.63 -10.67
N VAL A 139 -17.19 -3.34 -11.74
CA VAL A 139 -16.17 -2.96 -12.72
C VAL A 139 -16.80 -2.00 -13.75
N GLN A 140 -16.57 -0.69 -13.62
CA GLN A 140 -16.64 0.23 -14.75
C GLN A 140 -15.41 1.16 -14.73
N GLY A 141 -14.77 1.28 -15.90
CA GLY A 141 -13.78 2.33 -16.17
C GLY A 141 -12.30 1.96 -16.06
N GLY A 142 -11.85 0.91 -16.77
CA GLY A 142 -10.48 0.92 -17.33
C GLY A 142 -9.29 0.64 -16.40
N ARG A 143 -9.25 -0.51 -15.72
CA ARG A 143 -8.07 -1.38 -15.45
C ARG A 143 -8.49 -2.43 -14.41
N ARG A 144 -8.09 -3.69 -14.62
CA ARG A 144 -8.43 -4.81 -13.71
C ARG A 144 -7.39 -4.84 -12.58
N PRO A 145 -7.78 -4.82 -11.29
CA PRO A 145 -6.85 -5.09 -10.21
C PRO A 145 -6.27 -6.50 -10.41
N SER A 146 -4.96 -6.66 -10.20
CA SER A 146 -4.36 -7.99 -10.25
C SER A 146 -4.96 -8.84 -9.13
N ALA A 147 -5.21 -10.14 -9.39
CA ALA A 147 -5.76 -11.05 -8.37
C ALA A 147 -4.91 -11.09 -7.09
N THR A 148 -3.64 -10.72 -7.20
CA THR A 148 -2.66 -10.59 -6.12
C THR A 148 -3.06 -9.55 -5.08
N LEU A 149 -3.57 -8.38 -5.48
CA LEU A 149 -3.92 -7.28 -4.56
C LEU A 149 -5.12 -7.62 -3.67
N SER A 150 -6.17 -8.23 -4.23
CA SER A 150 -7.34 -8.66 -3.45
C SER A 150 -6.99 -9.72 -2.40
N ASN A 151 -6.07 -10.63 -2.72
CA ASN A 151 -5.63 -11.66 -1.77
C ASN A 151 -4.75 -11.07 -0.66
N GLN A 152 -3.99 -10.03 -0.94
CA GLN A 152 -3.14 -9.37 0.04
C GLN A 152 -3.92 -8.53 1.03
N TRP A 153 -4.93 -7.78 0.57
CA TRP A 153 -5.81 -7.06 1.49
C TRP A 153 -6.49 -8.01 2.49
N ALA A 154 -6.96 -9.18 2.05
CA ALA A 154 -7.55 -10.17 2.95
C ALA A 154 -6.57 -10.61 4.07
N GLY A 155 -5.28 -10.72 3.75
CA GLY A 155 -4.23 -10.97 4.74
C GLY A 155 -4.08 -9.81 5.75
N TRP A 156 -3.95 -8.58 5.24
CA TRP A 156 -3.88 -7.37 6.07
C TRP A 156 -5.11 -7.19 6.96
N GLU A 157 -6.31 -7.36 6.41
CA GLU A 157 -7.56 -7.24 7.16
C GLU A 157 -7.64 -8.26 8.30
N ASN A 158 -7.24 -9.52 8.05
CA ASN A 158 -7.18 -10.53 9.10
C ASN A 158 -6.14 -10.18 10.19
N TYR A 159 -4.99 -9.64 9.78
CA TYR A 159 -3.94 -9.20 10.67
C TYR A 159 -4.41 -8.05 11.59
N ILE A 160 -5.04 -7.02 11.01
CA ILE A 160 -5.68 -5.91 11.72
C ILE A 160 -6.72 -6.43 12.71
N LYS A 161 -7.65 -7.28 12.26
CA LYS A 161 -8.69 -7.89 13.11
C LYS A 161 -8.11 -8.64 14.30
N ASN A 162 -6.99 -9.35 14.12
CA ASN A 162 -6.34 -10.06 15.22
C ASN A 162 -5.76 -9.10 16.26
N PHE A 163 -5.15 -7.99 15.85
CA PHE A 163 -4.67 -6.96 16.78
C PHE A 163 -5.81 -6.20 17.47
N CYS A 164 -6.90 -5.87 16.78
CA CYS A 164 -8.08 -5.23 17.38
C CYS A 164 -8.73 -6.06 18.50
N LYS A 165 -8.54 -7.38 18.51
CA LYS A 165 -9.00 -8.26 19.60
C LYS A 165 -8.18 -8.11 20.88
N ARG A 166 -6.98 -7.55 20.82
CA ARG A 166 -6.07 -7.41 21.97
C ARG A 166 -6.39 -6.15 22.78
N GLN A 167 -6.40 -6.28 24.10
CA GLN A 167 -6.76 -5.17 24.98
C GLN A 167 -5.69 -4.06 24.98
N ASN A 168 -4.41 -4.42 24.99
CA ASN A 168 -3.29 -3.47 24.93
C ASN A 168 -3.32 -2.63 23.65
N PHE A 169 -3.58 -3.25 22.49
CA PHE A 169 -3.77 -2.53 21.23
C PHE A 169 -4.97 -1.58 21.29
N ARG A 170 -6.14 -2.04 21.77
CA ARG A 170 -7.33 -1.18 21.88
C ARG A 170 -7.09 0.04 22.78
N GLN A 171 -6.40 -0.15 23.90
CA GLN A 171 -6.04 0.94 24.79
C GLN A 171 -5.12 1.94 24.08
N ALA A 172 -4.05 1.45 23.47
CA ALA A 172 -3.11 2.30 22.74
C ALA A 172 -3.80 3.07 21.61
N PHE A 173 -4.61 2.39 20.81
CA PHE A 173 -5.38 3.01 19.74
C PHE A 173 -6.35 4.07 20.27
N SER A 174 -7.01 3.85 21.41
CA SER A 174 -7.90 4.87 21.99
C SER A 174 -7.18 6.17 22.36
N GLU A 175 -5.90 6.09 22.72
CA GLU A 175 -5.06 7.25 23.04
C GLU A 175 -4.57 7.95 21.77
N THR A 176 -4.30 7.20 20.70
CA THR A 176 -3.69 7.72 19.46
C THR A 176 -4.65 7.88 18.29
N ALA A 177 -5.92 7.47 18.39
CA ALA A 177 -6.85 7.45 17.24
C ALA A 177 -6.98 8.81 16.53
N HIS A 178 -6.90 9.90 17.28
CA HIS A 178 -7.00 11.26 16.77
C HIS A 178 -5.84 11.70 15.86
N THR A 179 -4.73 10.95 15.81
CA THR A 179 -3.57 11.28 14.95
C THR A 179 -3.68 10.71 13.54
N TYR A 180 -4.67 9.86 13.28
CA TYR A 180 -4.85 9.15 12.00
C TYR A 180 -6.01 9.72 11.20
N ASP A 181 -6.05 9.41 9.91
CA ASP A 181 -7.16 9.80 9.04
C ASP A 181 -8.53 9.31 9.56
N LYS A 182 -9.57 10.13 9.34
CA LYS A 182 -10.91 9.86 9.87
C LYS A 182 -11.50 8.57 9.31
N ASP A 183 -11.34 8.29 8.01
CA ASP A 183 -11.93 7.11 7.38
C ASP A 183 -11.25 5.83 7.88
N PHE A 184 -9.94 5.88 8.09
CA PHE A 184 -9.18 4.78 8.70
C PHE A 184 -9.54 4.59 10.18
N ALA A 185 -9.65 5.68 10.96
CA ALA A 185 -10.04 5.61 12.36
C ALA A 185 -11.45 5.02 12.54
N ASP A 186 -12.41 5.44 11.71
CA ASP A 186 -13.76 4.88 11.69
C ASP A 186 -13.73 3.39 11.34
N TYR A 187 -12.95 2.99 10.32
CA TYR A 187 -12.78 1.59 9.95
C TYR A 187 -12.27 0.71 11.10
N LEU A 188 -11.25 1.17 11.84
CA LEU A 188 -10.75 0.44 13.02
C LEU A 188 -11.78 0.41 14.16
N ASN A 189 -12.49 1.52 14.39
CA ASN A 189 -13.54 1.58 15.41
C ASN A 189 -14.69 0.61 15.09
N ASP A 190 -15.09 0.48 13.83
CA ASP A 190 -16.09 -0.49 13.36
C ASP A 190 -15.64 -1.94 13.61
N ILE A 191 -14.34 -2.23 13.48
CA ILE A 191 -13.80 -3.57 13.81
C ILE A 191 -13.77 -3.81 15.32
N ILE A 192 -13.37 -2.80 16.11
CA ILE A 192 -13.23 -2.90 17.56
C ILE A 192 -14.58 -3.00 18.26
N SER A 193 -15.55 -2.19 17.83
CA SER A 193 -16.89 -2.08 18.39
C SER A 193 -17.92 -2.10 17.26
N PRO A 194 -18.23 -3.28 16.70
CA PRO A 194 -19.18 -3.38 15.60
C PRO A 194 -20.56 -2.84 16.05
N PRO A 195 -21.30 -2.16 15.16
CA PRO A 195 -22.64 -1.67 15.46
C PRO A 195 -23.53 -2.81 15.95
N ARG A 196 -24.40 -2.55 16.94
CA ARG A 196 -25.28 -3.57 17.57
C ARG A 196 -26.14 -4.36 16.58
N ASP A 197 -26.38 -3.83 15.39
CA ASP A 197 -27.19 -4.46 14.34
C ASP A 197 -26.43 -5.55 13.54
N GLN A 198 -25.13 -5.75 13.80
CA GLN A 198 -24.25 -6.69 13.08
C GLN A 198 -23.54 -7.71 14.00
N ALA A 199 -23.84 -7.71 15.31
CA ALA A 199 -23.24 -8.58 16.33
C ALA A 199 -24.06 -9.87 16.58
#